data_AF-A0A2W7RDV0-F1
#
_entry.id   AF-A0A2W7RDV0-F1
#
_cell.length_a   1.000
_cell.length_b   1.000
_cell.length_c   1.000
_cell.angle_alpha   90.00
_cell.angle_beta   90.00
_cell.angle_gamma   90.00
#
_symmetry.space_group_name_H-M   'P 1'
#
loop_
_entity.id
_entity.type
_entity.pdbx_description
1 polymer ?
#
loop_
_entity_poly.entity_id
_entity_poly.type
_entity_poly.pdbx_seq_one_letter_code
_entity_poly.pdbx_strand_id
1 'polypeptide(L)'
;MKTLLAALALGGALTGALTVPAHAFRAQNDLIVDGSGTEFHVQASPGQGASQSWCAAGDYVIRDLGMAPTTRIWRTSEPPRRQGQGVSFSLTPEGAASKTGLLVLGAEGASLTAAFAQQHCFRYPEQDDDDS
;
A
#
# COMPACT_ATOMS: atom_id res chain seq x y z
N MET A 1 65.65 21.76 5.85
CA MET A 1 64.95 20.61 6.47
C MET A 1 63.80 21.15 7.31
N LYS A 2 62.61 20.52 7.22
CA LYS A 2 61.31 20.84 7.86
C LYS A 2 60.36 21.80 7.08
N THR A 3 59.75 21.20 6.06
CA THR A 3 58.28 21.14 5.80
C THR A 3 57.42 21.24 7.08
N LEU A 4 56.14 21.61 7.13
CA LEU A 4 55.02 21.96 6.23
C LEU A 4 53.89 22.45 7.18
N LEU A 5 52.87 23.16 6.69
CA LEU A 5 51.44 22.83 6.86
C LEU A 5 50.57 23.95 6.31
N ALA A 6 50.09 23.75 5.08
CA ALA A 6 49.00 24.49 4.48
C ALA A 6 47.68 23.99 5.08
N ALA A 7 46.87 24.90 5.61
CA ALA A 7 45.55 24.60 6.13
C ALA A 7 44.53 24.57 4.98
N LEU A 8 44.22 23.37 4.49
CA LEU A 8 43.05 23.12 3.64
C LEU A 8 41.84 22.89 4.54
N ALA A 9 41.01 23.92 4.70
CA ALA A 9 39.70 23.78 5.31
C ALA A 9 38.73 23.15 4.29
N LEU A 10 38.58 21.82 4.33
CA LEU A 10 37.47 21.14 3.68
C LEU A 10 36.21 21.32 4.53
N GLY A 11 35.38 22.30 4.14
CA GLY A 11 34.00 22.41 4.64
C GLY A 11 33.14 21.31 4.03
N GLY A 12 32.98 20.20 4.75
CA GLY A 12 32.08 19.12 4.37
C GLY A 12 30.62 19.54 4.56
N ALA A 13 29.87 19.67 3.46
CA ALA A 13 28.42 19.81 3.48
C ALA A 13 27.80 18.47 3.92
N LEU A 14 27.25 18.44 5.14
CA LEU A 14 26.56 17.29 5.70
C LEU A 14 25.11 17.27 5.16
N THR A 15 24.88 16.68 3.99
CA THR A 15 23.54 16.38 3.49
C THR A 15 22.95 15.21 4.30
N GLY A 16 22.30 15.54 5.41
CA GLY A 16 21.55 14.57 6.21
C GLY A 16 20.35 14.06 5.41
N ALA A 17 20.43 12.83 4.90
CA ALA A 17 19.27 12.11 4.38
C ALA A 17 18.31 11.85 5.56
N LEU A 18 17.19 12.58 5.60
CA LEU A 18 16.09 12.28 6.52
C LEU A 18 15.50 10.93 6.11
N THR A 19 15.79 9.90 6.89
CA THR A 19 15.09 8.62 6.80
C THR A 19 13.71 8.83 7.41
N VAL A 20 12.69 9.05 6.57
CA VAL A 20 11.30 9.05 7.03
C VAL A 20 10.97 7.60 7.42
N PRO A 21 10.52 7.32 8.64
CA PRO A 21 10.10 5.98 9.01
C PRO A 21 8.96 5.56 8.08
N ALA A 22 9.07 4.38 7.47
CA ALA A 22 7.96 3.79 6.74
C ALA A 22 6.79 3.61 7.71
N HIS A 23 5.70 4.35 7.51
CA HIS A 23 4.50 4.22 8.30
C HIS A 23 3.80 2.91 7.89
N ALA A 24 3.57 2.03 8.87
CA ALA A 24 2.85 0.78 8.67
C ALA A 24 1.47 0.92 9.31
N PHE A 25 0.43 0.98 8.49
CA PHE A 25 -0.95 1.06 8.92
C PHE A 25 -1.55 -0.35 9.06
N ARG A 26 -2.26 -0.59 10.15
CA ARG A 26 -3.05 -1.83 10.36
C ARG A 26 -4.51 -1.59 9.97
N ALA A 27 -4.94 -2.25 8.90
CA ALA A 27 -6.32 -2.19 8.44
C ALA A 27 -7.28 -2.96 9.36
N GLN A 28 -8.59 -2.73 9.19
CA GLN A 28 -9.64 -3.43 9.96
C GLN A 28 -9.61 -4.96 9.84
N ASN A 29 -9.04 -5.51 8.77
CA ASN A 29 -8.86 -6.95 8.55
C ASN A 29 -7.44 -7.44 8.90
N ASP A 30 -6.73 -6.71 9.77
CA ASP A 30 -5.39 -7.01 10.28
C ASP A 30 -4.25 -7.07 9.27
N LEU A 31 -4.54 -6.78 8.00
CA LEU A 31 -3.50 -6.62 6.99
C LEU A 31 -2.70 -5.33 7.24
N ILE A 32 -1.40 -5.42 6.98
CA ILE A 32 -0.47 -4.30 7.08
C ILE A 32 -0.36 -3.63 5.73
N VAL A 33 -0.47 -2.31 5.73
CA VAL A 33 -0.26 -1.44 4.58
C VAL A 33 0.97 -0.58 4.85
N ASP A 34 1.97 -0.70 3.99
CA ASP A 34 3.14 0.16 3.98
C ASP A 34 2.98 1.26 2.94
N GLY A 35 3.24 2.50 3.34
CA GLY A 35 3.26 3.62 2.41
C GLY A 35 3.02 4.95 3.09
N SER A 36 3.18 6.01 2.32
CA SER A 36 2.79 7.36 2.72
C SER A 36 2.47 8.16 1.47
N GLY A 37 1.21 8.56 1.30
CA GLY A 37 0.79 9.36 0.15
C GLY A 37 0.16 8.53 -0.98
N THR A 38 0.61 8.74 -2.21
CA THR A 38 -0.10 8.28 -3.42
C THR A 38 0.11 6.81 -3.73
N GLU A 39 1.28 6.24 -3.44
CA GLU A 39 1.59 4.83 -3.65
C GLU A 39 1.69 4.10 -2.32
N PHE A 40 1.16 2.88 -2.28
CA PHE A 40 1.17 2.06 -1.08
C PHE A 40 1.07 0.57 -1.40
N HIS A 41 1.50 -0.26 -0.46
CA HIS A 41 1.60 -1.70 -0.61
C HIS A 41 0.92 -2.41 0.54
N VAL A 42 -0.03 -3.29 0.22
CA VAL A 42 -0.60 -4.21 1.20
C VAL A 42 0.31 -5.43 1.29
N GLN A 43 0.92 -5.66 2.45
CA GLN A 43 1.84 -6.77 2.67
C GLN A 43 1.16 -8.12 2.44
N ALA A 44 1.96 -9.12 2.07
CA ALA A 44 1.48 -10.48 1.92
C ALA A 44 1.04 -11.06 3.28
N SER A 45 -0.10 -11.76 3.29
CA SER A 45 -0.56 -12.51 4.46
C SER A 45 -1.13 -13.88 4.04
N PRO A 46 -1.05 -14.93 4.88
CA PRO A 46 -1.73 -16.21 4.62
C PRO A 46 -3.23 -16.00 4.34
N GLY A 47 -3.77 -16.74 3.37
CA GLY A 47 -5.20 -16.63 2.99
C GLY A 47 -5.64 -15.32 2.32
N GLN A 48 -4.75 -14.34 2.13
CA GLN A 48 -5.09 -13.04 1.57
C GLN A 48 -5.66 -13.12 0.15
N GLY A 49 -6.95 -12.83 0.00
CA GLY A 49 -7.58 -12.67 -1.31
C GLY A 49 -7.41 -11.27 -1.91
N ALA A 50 -7.89 -11.11 -3.15
CA ALA A 50 -8.02 -9.78 -3.75
C ALA A 50 -8.97 -8.89 -2.93
N SER A 51 -10.09 -9.43 -2.44
CA SER A 51 -11.08 -8.67 -1.65
C SER A 51 -10.46 -8.12 -0.36
N GLN A 52 -9.63 -8.90 0.32
CA GLN A 52 -8.95 -8.55 1.56
C GLN A 52 -7.91 -7.47 1.31
N SER A 53 -7.20 -7.57 0.18
CA SER A 53 -6.26 -6.53 -0.26
C SER A 53 -6.99 -5.21 -0.55
N TRP A 54 -8.16 -5.27 -1.20
CA TRP A 54 -9.00 -4.10 -1.46
C TRP A 54 -9.61 -3.52 -0.18
N CYS A 55 -10.03 -4.34 0.78
CA CYS A 55 -10.44 -3.88 2.10
C CYS A 55 -9.34 -3.03 2.74
N ALA A 56 -8.13 -3.59 2.85
CA ALA A 56 -7.01 -2.89 3.48
C ALA A 56 -6.65 -1.58 2.74
N ALA A 57 -6.68 -1.59 1.40
CA ALA A 57 -6.45 -0.41 0.59
C ALA A 57 -7.50 0.69 0.82
N GLY A 58 -8.78 0.35 0.77
CA GLY A 58 -9.87 1.32 1.01
C GLY A 58 -9.82 1.87 2.43
N ASP A 59 -9.54 1.01 3.40
CA ASP A 59 -9.44 1.38 4.81
C ASP A 59 -8.27 2.33 5.08
N TYR A 60 -7.09 2.03 4.53
CA TYR A 60 -5.92 2.90 4.60
C TYR A 60 -6.19 4.28 4.01
N VAL A 61 -6.78 4.36 2.82
CA VAL A 61 -7.08 5.63 2.15
C VAL A 61 -8.07 6.49 2.95
N ILE A 62 -9.06 5.87 3.58
CA ILE A 62 -10.08 6.60 4.35
C ILE A 62 -9.57 6.97 5.76
N ARG A 63 -9.00 6.01 6.50
CA ARG A 63 -8.68 6.16 7.93
C ARG A 63 -7.27 6.67 8.19
N ASP A 64 -6.30 6.31 7.36
CA ASP A 64 -4.91 6.75 7.53
C ASP A 64 -4.66 8.05 6.76
N LEU A 65 -5.00 8.07 5.47
CA LEU A 65 -4.78 9.24 4.62
C LEU A 65 -5.88 10.32 4.76
N GLY A 66 -7.01 10.01 5.38
CA GLY A 66 -8.11 10.95 5.59
C GLY A 66 -8.80 11.42 4.30
N MET A 67 -8.71 10.63 3.22
CA MET A 67 -9.22 11.01 1.90
C MET A 67 -10.73 10.77 1.77
N ALA A 68 -11.35 11.44 0.79
CA ALA A 68 -12.78 11.29 0.53
C ALA A 68 -13.12 9.83 0.12
N PRO A 69 -14.29 9.27 0.52
CA PRO A 69 -14.68 7.91 0.15
C PRO A 69 -14.82 7.67 -1.37
N THR A 70 -15.00 8.74 -2.16
CA THR A 70 -15.06 8.70 -3.62
C THR A 70 -13.70 8.64 -4.31
N THR A 71 -12.60 8.80 -3.55
CA THR A 71 -11.22 8.74 -4.07
C THR A 71 -11.00 7.43 -4.83
N ARG A 72 -10.44 7.53 -6.05
CA ARG A 72 -10.11 6.35 -6.85
C ARG A 72 -8.79 5.74 -6.36
N ILE A 73 -8.79 4.42 -6.26
CA ILE A 73 -7.63 3.61 -5.94
C ILE A 73 -7.41 2.68 -7.14
N TRP A 74 -6.20 2.69 -7.68
CA TRP A 74 -5.76 1.87 -8.79
C TRP A 74 -4.86 0.78 -8.28
N ARG A 75 -5.12 -0.46 -8.66
CA ARG A 75 -4.16 -1.54 -8.44
C ARG A 75 -3.04 -1.40 -9.46
N THR A 76 -1.79 -1.46 -9.03
CA THR A 76 -0.60 -1.33 -9.89
C THR A 76 0.17 -2.65 -10.06
N SER A 77 -0.10 -3.64 -9.20
CA SER A 77 0.43 -5.00 -9.34
C SER A 77 -0.48 -5.88 -10.19
N GLU A 78 0.05 -6.58 -11.19
CA GLU A 78 -0.77 -7.40 -12.11
C GLU A 78 -1.28 -8.71 -11.45
N PRO A 79 -2.56 -9.08 -11.58
CA PRO A 79 -3.05 -10.43 -11.27
C PRO A 79 -2.79 -11.47 -12.38
N PRO A 80 -2.59 -12.76 -12.04
CA PRO A 80 -2.62 -13.33 -10.70
C PRO A 80 -1.31 -13.08 -9.93
N ARG A 81 -1.42 -12.87 -8.62
CA ARG A 81 -0.25 -12.76 -7.74
C ARG A 81 0.35 -14.13 -7.48
N ARG A 82 1.67 -14.20 -7.28
CA ARG A 82 2.31 -15.44 -6.77
C ARG A 82 2.08 -15.56 -5.26
N GLN A 83 2.23 -16.77 -4.72
CA GLN A 83 2.19 -16.98 -3.28
C GLN A 83 3.27 -16.14 -2.59
N GLY A 84 2.95 -15.55 -1.44
CA GLY A 84 3.85 -14.68 -0.68
C GLY A 84 4.03 -13.27 -1.25
N GLN A 85 3.33 -12.91 -2.34
CA GLN A 85 3.34 -11.54 -2.86
C GLN A 85 2.15 -10.74 -2.33
N GLY A 86 2.44 -9.53 -1.84
CA GLY A 86 1.45 -8.52 -1.51
C GLY A 86 0.88 -7.83 -2.76
N VAL A 87 0.15 -6.73 -2.55
CA VAL A 87 -0.56 -6.02 -3.63
C VAL A 87 -0.26 -4.53 -3.54
N SER A 88 0.32 -3.99 -4.61
CA SER A 88 0.58 -2.56 -4.74
C SER A 88 -0.59 -1.81 -5.36
N PHE A 89 -0.81 -0.60 -4.86
CA PHE A 89 -1.85 0.33 -5.26
C PHE A 89 -1.31 1.75 -5.42
N SER A 90 -2.07 2.58 -6.13
CA SER A 90 -1.83 4.02 -6.28
C SER A 90 -3.16 4.79 -6.23
N LEU A 91 -3.10 6.07 -5.84
CA LEU A 91 -4.18 7.05 -5.99
C LEU A 91 -4.23 7.67 -7.39
N THR A 92 -3.29 7.31 -8.26
CA THR A 92 -3.17 7.80 -9.63
C THR A 92 -3.19 6.63 -10.62
N PRO A 93 -3.59 6.84 -11.89
CA PRO A 93 -3.78 5.75 -12.85
C PRO A 93 -2.48 5.24 -13.48
N GLU A 94 -1.35 5.90 -13.28
CA GLU A 94 -0.07 5.52 -13.89
C GLU A 94 0.36 4.14 -13.40
N GLY A 95 0.74 3.27 -14.34
CA GLY A 95 1.12 1.90 -14.02
C GLY A 95 -0.04 1.04 -13.49
N ALA A 96 -1.30 1.45 -13.68
CA ALA A 96 -2.45 0.63 -13.36
C ALA A 96 -2.35 -0.74 -14.08
N ALA A 97 -2.65 -1.80 -13.32
CA ALA A 97 -2.77 -3.15 -13.82
C ALA A 97 -3.90 -3.28 -14.86
N SER A 98 -3.98 -4.43 -15.52
CA SER A 98 -5.05 -4.68 -16.48
C SER A 98 -6.43 -4.82 -15.84
N LYS A 99 -6.48 -5.23 -14.57
CA LYS A 99 -7.72 -5.52 -13.83
C LYS A 99 -7.54 -5.45 -12.32
N THR A 100 -8.65 -5.28 -11.60
CA THR A 100 -8.69 -5.23 -10.12
C THR A 100 -8.33 -6.56 -9.47
N GLY A 101 -8.53 -7.68 -10.17
CA GLY A 101 -8.47 -9.03 -9.61
C GLY A 101 -9.75 -9.45 -8.88
N LEU A 102 -10.81 -8.65 -8.96
CA LEU A 102 -12.15 -8.96 -8.50
C LEU A 102 -13.10 -9.11 -9.70
N LEU A 103 -14.18 -9.86 -9.52
CA LEU A 103 -15.31 -9.84 -10.44
C LEU A 103 -16.19 -8.64 -10.10
N VAL A 104 -15.97 -7.50 -10.78
CA VAL A 104 -16.74 -6.26 -10.58
C VAL A 104 -17.39 -5.87 -11.89
N LEU A 105 -18.72 -5.83 -11.90
CA LEU A 105 -19.48 -5.37 -13.06
C LEU A 105 -19.33 -3.85 -13.20
N GLY A 106 -18.94 -3.39 -14.38
CA GLY A 106 -18.76 -1.97 -14.66
C GLY A 106 -17.52 -1.33 -14.03
N ALA A 107 -16.54 -2.12 -13.59
CA ALA A 107 -15.25 -1.55 -13.19
C ALA A 107 -14.55 -0.91 -14.40
N GLU A 108 -14.12 0.34 -14.23
CA GLU A 108 -13.27 1.03 -15.19
C GLU A 108 -11.80 0.71 -14.88
N GLY A 109 -11.19 -0.14 -15.70
CA GLY A 109 -9.81 -0.58 -15.54
C GLY A 109 -9.56 -1.31 -14.22
N ALA A 110 -8.37 -1.11 -13.64
CA ALA A 110 -7.98 -1.73 -12.37
C ALA A 110 -8.28 -0.87 -11.13
N SER A 111 -9.36 -0.07 -11.15
CA SER A 111 -9.69 0.81 -10.03
C SER A 111 -11.08 0.65 -9.42
N LEU A 112 -11.15 0.99 -8.13
CA LEU A 112 -12.35 1.08 -7.30
C LEU A 112 -12.33 2.42 -6.55
N THR A 113 -13.49 2.86 -6.05
CA THR A 113 -13.50 3.95 -5.06
C THR A 113 -13.06 3.42 -3.70
N ALA A 114 -12.49 4.26 -2.85
CA ALA A 114 -12.07 3.88 -1.50
C ALA A 114 -13.24 3.30 -0.69
N ALA A 115 -14.46 3.85 -0.83
CA ALA A 115 -15.67 3.32 -0.21
C ALA A 115 -15.98 1.88 -0.66
N PHE A 116 -15.99 1.64 -1.97
CA PHE A 116 -16.29 0.32 -2.52
C PHE A 116 -15.22 -0.70 -2.16
N ALA A 117 -13.96 -0.27 -2.11
CA ALA A 117 -12.85 -1.09 -1.64
C ALA A 117 -13.02 -1.46 -0.15
N GLN A 118 -13.33 -0.49 0.73
CA GLN A 118 -13.53 -0.69 2.16
C GLN A 118 -14.76 -1.57 2.48
N GLN A 119 -15.77 -1.62 1.62
CA GLN A 119 -16.92 -2.53 1.80
C GLN A 119 -16.53 -4.00 1.85
N HIS A 120 -15.38 -4.38 1.28
CA HIS A 120 -14.86 -5.74 1.39
C HIS A 120 -14.42 -6.12 2.81
N CYS A 121 -14.28 -5.16 3.74
CA CYS A 121 -13.93 -5.45 5.14
C CYS A 121 -15.04 -6.16 5.91
N PHE A 122 -16.30 -5.89 5.59
CA PHE A 122 -17.46 -6.43 6.33
C PHE A 122 -17.90 -7.83 5.87
N ARG A 123 -17.21 -8.44 4.90
CA ARG A 123 -17.65 -9.71 4.28
C ARG A 123 -17.06 -10.97 4.93
N TYR A 124 -16.38 -10.88 6.07
CA TYR A 124 -15.94 -12.04 6.83
C TYR A 124 -16.32 -11.89 8.32
N PRO A 125 -17.28 -12.66 8.84
CA PRO A 125 -16.95 -13.46 10.01
C PRO A 125 -15.82 -14.41 9.63
N GLU A 126 -14.78 -14.52 10.47
CA GLU A 126 -13.87 -15.66 10.43
C GLU A 126 -14.70 -16.93 10.30
N GLN A 127 -14.38 -17.78 9.33
CA GLN A 127 -14.75 -19.18 9.44
C GLN A 127 -13.92 -19.69 10.61
N ASP A 128 -14.49 -19.62 11.80
CA ASP A 128 -14.11 -20.46 12.91
C ASP A 128 -14.32 -21.89 12.39
N ASP A 129 -13.26 -22.47 11.83
CA ASP A 129 -13.11 -23.90 11.63
C ASP A 129 -12.94 -24.54 13.02
N ASP A 130 -13.97 -24.39 13.85
CA ASP A 130 -14.18 -25.09 15.11
C ASP A 130 -14.91 -26.40 14.73
N ASP A 131 -14.20 -27.28 14.01
CA ASP A 131 -14.65 -28.66 13.78
C ASP A 131 -13.99 -29.59 14.80
N SER A 132 -14.78 -29.85 15.85
CA SER A 132 -14.98 -31.13 16.55
C SER A 132 -13.78 -31.95 17.05
#